data_AF-A0A830EI68-F1
#
_entry.id   AF-A0A830EI68-F1
#
_cell.length_a   1.000
_cell.length_b   1.000
_cell.length_c   1.000
_cell.angle_alpha   90.00
_cell.angle_beta   90.00
_cell.angle_gamma   90.00
#
_symmetry.space_group_name_H-M   'P 1'
#
loop_
_entity.id
_entity.type
_entity.pdbx_description
1 polymer ?
#
loop_
_entity_poly.entity_id
_entity_poly.type
_entity_poly.pdbx_seq_one_letter_code
_entity_poly.pdbx_strand_id
1 'polypeptide(L)'
;MKVLINDREVGDEYTGCALCGDNRRTGTYLSIDGTLKCKTCGKPWSGTYQETAGSRLYFCCGDHYREFRKLIQRAITIGNMGRVRTVLISVSGGERSIRIEDYDGRVVMMNESIFNLTKQ
;
A
#
# COMPACT_ATOMS: atom_id res chain seq x y z
N MET A 1 10.91 5.57 -4.44
CA MET A 1 10.16 5.50 -3.17
C MET A 1 10.16 4.06 -2.75
N LYS A 2 10.39 3.76 -1.48
CA LYS A 2 10.31 2.41 -0.93
C LYS A 2 9.08 2.26 -0.05
N VAL A 3 8.45 1.10 -0.05
CA VAL A 3 7.32 0.79 0.82
C VAL A 3 7.62 -0.48 1.60
N LEU A 4 7.45 -0.42 2.92
CA LEU A 4 7.65 -1.54 3.82
C LEU A 4 6.37 -1.82 4.59
N ILE A 5 5.96 -3.09 4.65
CA ILE A 5 4.88 -3.57 5.52
C ILE A 5 5.48 -4.54 6.52
N ASN A 6 5.40 -4.24 7.82
CA ASN A 6 6.05 -5.02 8.89
C ASN A 6 7.52 -5.35 8.55
N ASP A 7 8.28 -4.30 8.21
CA ASP A 7 9.71 -4.35 7.84
C ASP A 7 10.07 -5.14 6.57
N ARG A 8 9.07 -5.63 5.83
CA ARG A 8 9.26 -6.27 4.53
C ARG A 8 9.00 -5.28 3.39
N GLU A 9 9.95 -5.14 2.48
CA GLU A 9 9.77 -4.33 1.25
C GLU A 9 8.68 -4.95 0.35
N VAL A 10 7.76 -4.09 -0.12
CA VAL A 10 6.60 -4.45 -0.94
C VAL A 10 6.42 -3.43 -2.07
N GLY A 11 5.60 -3.79 -3.06
CA GLY A 11 5.18 -2.87 -4.12
C GLY A 11 5.80 -3.17 -5.48
N ASP A 12 6.63 -4.20 -5.65
CA ASP A 12 7.06 -4.65 -6.97
C ASP A 12 6.21 -5.83 -7.48
N GLU A 13 6.53 -6.34 -8.68
CA GLU A 13 5.79 -7.44 -9.31
C GLU A 13 5.88 -8.78 -8.54
N TYR A 14 6.89 -8.97 -7.70
CA TYR A 14 7.15 -10.15 -6.88
C TYR A 14 6.70 -9.96 -5.43
N THR A 15 6.90 -8.77 -4.88
CA THR A 15 6.60 -8.45 -3.48
C THR A 15 5.16 -7.96 -3.29
N GLY A 16 4.45 -7.64 -4.36
CA GLY A 16 3.00 -7.53 -4.37
C GLY A 16 2.48 -6.11 -4.17
N CYS A 17 1.27 -6.00 -3.62
CA CYS A 17 0.60 -4.73 -3.47
C CYS A 17 1.31 -3.83 -2.46
N ALA A 18 1.60 -2.58 -2.84
CA ALA A 18 2.25 -1.58 -1.99
C ALA A 18 1.40 -1.15 -0.77
N LEU A 19 0.14 -1.57 -0.65
CA LEU A 19 -0.71 -1.25 0.50
C LEU A 19 -0.99 -2.46 1.41
N CYS A 20 -1.15 -3.66 0.84
CA CYS A 20 -1.49 -4.86 1.61
C CYS A 20 -0.42 -5.96 1.60
N GLY A 21 0.64 -5.82 0.80
CA GLY A 21 1.80 -6.73 0.78
C GLY A 21 1.55 -8.11 0.18
N ASP A 22 0.30 -8.47 -0.09
CA ASP A 22 -0.03 -9.68 -0.84
C ASP A 22 0.42 -9.55 -2.30
N ASN A 23 1.05 -10.59 -2.85
CA ASN A 23 1.45 -10.66 -4.25
C ASN A 23 0.48 -11.53 -5.08
N ARG A 24 0.56 -11.42 -6.41
CA ARG A 24 -0.33 -12.14 -7.33
C ARG A 24 -0.14 -13.67 -7.30
N ARG A 25 1.01 -14.19 -6.87
CA ARG A 25 1.31 -15.64 -6.93
C ARG A 25 0.82 -16.39 -5.69
N THR A 26 1.04 -15.83 -4.51
CA THR A 26 0.77 -16.48 -3.22
C THR A 26 -0.32 -15.77 -2.42
N GLY A 27 -0.54 -14.48 -2.70
CA GLY A 27 -1.51 -13.60 -2.02
C GLY A 27 -2.87 -13.51 -2.72
N THR A 28 -3.18 -14.45 -3.62
CA THR A 28 -4.47 -14.50 -4.32
C THR A 28 -5.17 -15.85 -4.17
N TYR A 29 -6.48 -15.87 -4.32
CA TYR A 29 -7.29 -17.07 -4.46
C TYR A 29 -8.16 -16.98 -5.72
N LEU A 30 -8.54 -18.12 -6.28
CA LEU A 30 -9.48 -18.19 -7.39
C LEU A 30 -10.90 -18.31 -6.80
N SER A 31 -11.78 -17.35 -7.09
CA SER A 31 -13.18 -17.45 -6.68
C SER A 31 -13.97 -18.41 -7.60
N ILE A 32 -15.17 -18.79 -7.15
CA ILE A 32 -16.09 -19.69 -7.88
C ILE A 32 -16.41 -19.16 -9.29
N ASP A 33 -16.44 -17.83 -9.45
CA ASP A 33 -16.63 -17.13 -10.74
C ASP A 33 -15.40 -17.14 -11.66
N GLY A 34 -14.30 -17.81 -11.28
CA GLY A 34 -13.04 -17.86 -12.05
C GLY A 34 -12.17 -16.62 -11.92
N THR A 35 -12.52 -15.65 -11.07
CA THR A 35 -11.75 -14.42 -10.87
C THR A 35 -10.61 -14.62 -9.87
N LEU A 36 -9.41 -14.14 -10.21
CA LEU A 36 -8.29 -14.11 -9.27
C LEU A 36 -8.45 -12.91 -8.31
N LYS A 37 -8.70 -13.17 -7.03
CA LYS A 37 -8.97 -12.15 -6.00
C LYS A 37 -7.84 -12.08 -4.97
N CYS A 38 -7.56 -10.88 -4.47
CA CYS A 38 -6.59 -10.66 -3.38
C CYS A 38 -7.10 -11.29 -2.08
N LYS A 39 -6.24 -12.01 -1.34
CA LYS A 39 -6.61 -12.63 -0.06
C LYS A 39 -6.88 -11.61 1.02
N THR A 40 -6.17 -10.47 1.01
CA THR A 40 -6.37 -9.42 2.01
C THR A 40 -7.65 -8.62 1.81
N CYS A 41 -7.92 -8.12 0.58
CA CYS A 41 -9.06 -7.22 0.34
C CYS A 41 -10.23 -7.83 -0.43
N GLY A 42 -10.10 -9.08 -0.90
CA GLY A 42 -11.15 -9.78 -1.64
C GLY A 42 -11.44 -9.23 -3.04
N LYS A 43 -10.80 -8.14 -3.46
CA LYS A 43 -11.06 -7.52 -4.76
C LYS A 43 -10.29 -8.22 -5.90
N PRO A 44 -10.83 -8.20 -7.13
CA PRO A 44 -10.14 -8.74 -8.30
C PRO A 44 -8.76 -8.12 -8.48
N TRP A 45 -7.78 -8.95 -8.84
CA TRP A 45 -6.43 -8.48 -9.10
C TRP A 45 -6.37 -7.75 -10.45
N SER A 46 -6.29 -6.41 -10.43
CA SER A 46 -6.22 -5.59 -11.64
C SER A 46 -4.80 -5.33 -12.13
N GLY A 47 -3.78 -5.48 -11.28
CA GLY A 47 -2.39 -5.17 -11.61
C GLY A 47 -2.13 -3.68 -11.84
N THR A 48 -2.95 -2.81 -11.25
CA THR A 48 -2.77 -1.34 -11.30
C THR A 48 -1.40 -0.96 -10.74
N TYR A 49 -0.72 0.01 -11.36
CA TYR A 49 0.58 0.47 -10.87
C TYR A 49 0.73 1.99 -10.93
N GLN A 50 1.68 2.51 -10.16
CA GLN A 50 2.12 3.90 -10.18
C GLN A 50 3.63 3.97 -10.42
N GLU A 51 4.06 4.76 -11.40
CA GLU A 51 5.48 5.05 -11.57
C GLU A 51 5.93 6.11 -10.56
N THR A 52 6.97 5.78 -9.80
CA THR A 52 7.55 6.64 -8.77
C THR A 52 9.06 6.56 -8.83
N ALA A 53 9.71 7.64 -9.24
CA ALA A 53 11.18 7.73 -9.27
C ALA A 53 11.87 6.63 -10.11
N GLY A 54 11.27 6.22 -11.23
CA GLY A 54 11.82 5.17 -12.10
C GLY A 54 11.49 3.74 -11.69
N SER A 55 10.70 3.54 -10.63
CA SER A 55 10.21 2.22 -10.20
C SER A 55 8.69 2.17 -10.26
N ARG A 56 8.13 0.99 -10.52
CA ARG A 56 6.68 0.74 -10.50
C ARG A 56 6.26 0.25 -9.12
N LEU A 57 5.31 0.95 -8.50
CA LEU A 57 4.59 0.49 -7.32
C LEU A 57 3.29 -0.18 -7.76
N TYR A 58 3.14 -1.47 -7.51
CA TYR A 58 1.99 -2.28 -7.89
C TYR A 58 0.91 -2.29 -6.81
N PHE A 59 -0.34 -2.43 -7.25
CA PHE A 59 -1.52 -2.51 -6.41
C PHE A 59 -2.42 -3.65 -6.89
N CYS A 60 -3.02 -4.37 -5.94
CA CYS A 60 -3.92 -5.45 -6.28
C CYS A 60 -5.21 -4.94 -6.93
N CYS A 61 -5.70 -3.75 -6.54
CA CYS A 61 -6.92 -3.16 -7.07
C CYS A 61 -6.82 -1.62 -7.12
N GLY A 62 -7.76 -1.00 -7.84
CA GLY A 62 -7.85 0.46 -7.93
C GLY A 62 -8.13 1.14 -6.57
N ASP A 63 -8.76 0.46 -5.62
CA ASP A 63 -9.08 1.03 -4.32
C ASP A 63 -7.84 1.20 -3.46
N HIS A 64 -7.00 0.17 -3.37
CA HIS A 64 -5.72 0.26 -2.68
C HIS A 64 -4.82 1.33 -3.31
N TYR A 65 -4.83 1.46 -4.63
CA TYR A 65 -4.11 2.54 -5.31
C TYR A 65 -4.64 3.93 -4.89
N ARG A 66 -5.96 4.14 -4.90
CA ARG A 66 -6.59 5.41 -4.50
C ARG A 66 -6.31 5.73 -3.03
N GLU A 67 -6.37 4.73 -2.17
CA GLU A 67 -6.11 4.89 -0.74
C GLU A 67 -4.66 5.21 -0.45
N PHE A 68 -3.73 4.49 -1.09
CA PHE A 68 -2.30 4.81 -1.00
C PHE A 68 -2.02 6.25 -1.44
N ARG A 69 -2.59 6.70 -2.56
CA ARG A 69 -2.46 8.10 -2.98
C ARG A 69 -2.99 9.09 -1.95
N LYS A 70 -4.13 8.80 -1.31
CA LYS A 70 -4.68 9.65 -0.23
C LYS A 70 -3.74 9.73 0.97
N LEU A 71 -3.10 8.63 1.35
CA LEU A 71 -2.12 8.59 2.43
C LEU A 71 -0.91 9.48 2.12
N ILE A 72 -0.35 9.34 0.92
CA ILE A 72 0.77 10.18 0.46
C ILE A 72 0.38 11.65 0.45
N GLN A 73 -0.78 11.98 -0.12
CA GLN A 73 -1.25 13.37 -0.20
C GLN A 73 -1.47 13.98 1.18
N ARG A 74 -2.06 13.22 2.12
CA ARG A 74 -2.22 13.68 3.50
C ARG A 74 -0.88 13.95 4.18
N ALA A 75 0.11 13.07 4.01
CA ALA A 75 1.44 13.31 4.59
C ALA A 75 2.14 14.53 3.98
N ILE A 76 2.01 14.74 2.66
CA ILE A 76 2.51 15.95 2.00
C ILE A 76 1.85 17.20 2.58
N THR A 77 0.52 17.21 2.74
CA THR A 77 -0.20 18.36 3.29
C THR A 77 0.12 18.61 4.76
N ILE A 78 0.15 17.57 5.60
CA ILE A 78 0.36 17.68 7.06
C ILE A 78 1.82 18.03 7.37
N GLY A 79 2.76 17.33 6.75
CA GLY A 79 4.19 17.47 7.02
C GLY A 79 4.91 18.50 6.15
N ASN A 80 4.17 19.20 5.27
CA ASN A 80 4.75 20.03 4.21
C ASN A 80 5.85 19.27 3.45
N MET A 81 5.64 17.99 3.17
CA MET A 81 6.71 17.12 2.67
C MET A 81 7.02 17.41 1.21
N GLY A 82 8.30 17.26 0.85
CA GLY A 82 8.73 17.26 -0.53
C GLY A 82 8.47 15.90 -1.18
N ARG A 83 9.52 15.35 -1.80
CA ARG A 83 9.43 14.04 -2.44
C ARG A 83 9.48 12.94 -1.38
N VAL A 84 8.44 12.12 -1.28
CA VAL A 84 8.43 10.99 -0.36
C VAL A 84 9.49 9.94 -0.75
N ARG A 85 10.30 9.56 0.24
CA ARG A 85 11.38 8.58 0.12
C ARG A 85 10.90 7.20 0.54
N THR A 86 10.29 7.09 1.72
CA THR A 86 9.93 5.81 2.35
C THR A 86 8.54 5.88 2.98
N VAL A 87 7.78 4.80 2.83
CA VAL A 87 6.52 4.57 3.55
C VAL A 87 6.67 3.28 4.34
N LEU A 88 6.49 3.33 5.66
CA LEU A 88 6.49 2.17 6.53
C LEU A 88 5.08 1.99 7.08
N ILE A 89 4.53 0.80 6.95
CA ILE A 89 3.21 0.41 7.42
C ILE A 89 3.41 -0.73 8.41
N SER A 90 3.12 -0.47 9.68
CA SER A 90 3.12 -1.48 10.74
C SER A 90 1.69 -1.89 11.01
N VAL A 91 1.42 -3.20 10.98
CA VAL A 91 0.10 -3.77 11.19
C VAL A 91 0.13 -4.59 12.47
N SER A 92 -0.60 -4.15 13.49
CA SER A 92 -0.65 -4.82 14.80
C SER A 92 -2.06 -4.69 15.39
N GLY A 93 -2.60 -5.79 15.93
CA GLY A 93 -3.83 -5.77 16.73
C GLY A 93 -5.09 -5.21 16.06
N GLY A 94 -5.19 -5.19 14.73
CA GLY A 94 -6.34 -4.59 14.02
C GLY A 94 -6.14 -3.12 13.62
N GLU A 95 -5.00 -2.53 13.95
CA GLU A 95 -4.60 -1.17 13.60
C GLU A 95 -3.42 -1.17 12.63
N ARG A 96 -3.36 -0.12 11.80
CA ARG A 96 -2.20 0.19 10.98
C ARG A 96 -1.59 1.52 11.42
N SER A 97 -0.29 1.50 11.69
CA SER A 97 0.53 2.70 11.89
C SER A 97 1.34 2.94 10.63
N ILE A 98 1.25 4.15 10.11
CA ILE A 98 1.89 4.56 8.85
C ILE A 98 2.89 5.65 9.16
N ARG A 99 4.16 5.40 8.89
CA ARG A 99 5.24 6.37 8.97
C ARG A 99 5.71 6.70 7.57
N ILE A 100 5.68 7.97 7.20
CA ILE A 100 6.14 8.47 5.90
C ILE A 100 7.34 9.37 6.13
N GLU A 101 8.40 9.15 5.35
CA GLU A 101 9.63 9.93 5.40
C GLU A 101 9.94 10.49 4.00
N ASP A 102 10.31 11.76 3.92
CA ASP A 102 10.76 12.41 2.68
C ASP A 102 12.29 12.43 2.56
N TYR A 103 12.82 12.92 1.42
CA TYR A 103 14.28 12.99 1.21
C TYR A 103 14.98 14.04 2.09
N ASP A 104 14.23 14.97 2.68
CA ASP A 104 14.76 16.02 3.56
C ASP A 104 14.75 15.57 5.04
N GLY A 105 14.33 14.33 5.31
CA GLY A 105 14.29 13.74 6.65
C GLY A 105 13.05 14.10 7.47
N ARG A 106 12.03 14.74 6.86
CA ARG A 106 10.76 15.02 7.53
C ARG A 106 9.98 13.72 7.70
N VAL A 107 9.31 13.59 8.84
CA VAL A 107 8.56 12.39 9.19
C VAL A 107 7.14 12.75 9.59
N VAL A 108 6.16 12.05 9.03
CA VAL A 108 4.75 12.11 9.41
C VAL A 108 4.33 10.72 9.86
N MET A 109 3.64 10.64 10.98
CA MET A 109 3.03 9.41 11.49
C MET A 109 1.50 9.55 11.46
N MET A 110 0.82 8.49 11.02
CA MET A 110 -0.64 8.39 10.96
C MET A 110 -1.06 7.03 11.51
N ASN A 111 -2.06 6.99 12.38
CA ASN A 111 -2.64 5.74 12.87
C ASN A 111 -4.06 5.61 12.32
N GLU A 112 -4.39 4.44 11.78
CA GLU A 112 -5.70 4.14 11.21
C GLU A 112 -6.16 2.73 11.53
N SER A 113 -7.47 2.53 11.64
CA SER A 113 -8.03 1.19 11.80
C SER A 113 -7.99 0.41 10.48
N ILE A 114 -7.64 -0.88 10.52
CA ILE A 114 -7.60 -1.76 9.34
C ILE A 114 -9.00 -1.98 8.76
N PHE A 115 -10.06 -1.86 9.57
CA PHE A 115 -11.46 -2.09 9.17
C PHE A 115 -11.94 -1.18 8.02
N ASN A 116 -11.21 -0.11 7.71
CA ASN A 116 -11.53 0.77 6.58
C ASN A 116 -11.13 0.20 5.21
N LEU A 117 -10.32 -0.86 5.14
CA LEU A 117 -9.91 -1.51 3.88
C LEU A 117 -10.95 -2.50 3.32
N THR A 118 -11.83 -3.02 4.17
CA THR A 118 -12.79 -4.09 3.81
C THR A 118 -14.23 -3.60 3.63
N LYS A 119 -14.54 -2.36 3.98
CA LYS A 119 -15.86 -1.74 3.73
C LYS A 119 -15.87 -0.92 2.44
N GLN A 120 -16.01 -1.58 1.29
CA GLN A 120 -16.62 -1.02 0.07
C GLN A 120 -17.25 -2.13 -0.76
#